data_AF-A0A817MSW9-F1
#
_entry.id   AF-A0A817MSW9-F1
#
_cell.length_a   1.000
_cell.length_b   1.000
_cell.length_c   1.000
_cell.angle_alpha   90.00
_cell.angle_beta   90.00
_cell.angle_gamma   90.00
#
_symmetry.space_group_name_H-M   'P 1'
#
loop_
_entity.id
_entity.type
_entity.pdbx_description
1 polymer ?
#
loop_
_entity_poly.entity_id
_entity_poly.type
_entity_poly.pdbx_seq_one_letter_code
_entity_poly.pdbx_strand_id
1 'polypeptide(L)'
;MCSTEKICLIGASMGGAVVLIFALKYPEYVSMMCLLSPPANEQCETDFIRKVKSGDYTALLPETPEQLRDMIDKLTVRRVNMSGVFVNGFLELRLR
;
A
#
# COMPACT_ATOMS: atom_id res chain seq x y z
N MET A 1 -2.30 32.80 25.65
CA MET A 1 -1.67 31.68 24.92
C MET A 1 -2.77 30.99 24.14
N CYS A 2 -2.67 30.93 22.81
CA CYS A 2 -3.63 30.18 21.99
C CYS A 2 -3.34 28.69 22.20
N SER A 3 -4.31 27.93 22.69
CA SER A 3 -4.17 26.48 22.85
C SER A 3 -4.03 25.86 21.47
N THR A 4 -2.86 25.28 21.17
CA THR A 4 -2.67 24.53 19.93
C THR A 4 -3.53 23.26 20.01
N GLU A 5 -4.53 23.14 19.13
CA GLU A 5 -5.34 21.93 19.07
C GLU A 5 -4.48 20.73 18.69
N LYS A 6 -4.56 19.66 19.49
CA LYS A 6 -3.83 18.42 19.24
C LYS A 6 -4.67 17.46 18.42
N ILE A 7 -4.01 16.70 17.54
CA ILE A 7 -4.61 15.84 16.52
C ILE A 7 -4.36 14.38 16.88
N CYS A 8 -5.38 13.54 16.67
CA CYS A 8 -5.25 12.08 16.71
C CYS A 8 -4.93 11.56 15.31
N LEU A 9 -3.81 10.86 15.17
CA LEU A 9 -3.33 10.33 13.89
C LEU A 9 -3.56 8.82 13.82
N ILE A 10 -4.21 8.36 12.75
CA ILE A 10 -4.41 6.94 12.47
C ILE A 10 -3.86 6.66 11.08
N GLY A 11 -2.82 5.83 10.99
CA GLY A 11 -2.17 5.51 9.72
C GLY A 11 -2.10 4.01 9.47
N ALA A 12 -2.48 3.58 8.27
CA ALA A 12 -2.40 2.18 7.84
C ALA A 12 -1.44 2.01 6.66
N SER A 13 -0.62 0.95 6.67
CA SER A 13 0.40 0.70 5.64
C SER A 13 1.22 1.98 5.37
N MET A 14 1.38 2.41 4.12
CA MET A 14 2.06 3.66 3.76
C MET A 14 1.55 4.88 4.54
N GLY A 15 0.25 4.96 4.85
CA GLY A 15 -0.31 6.02 5.68
C GLY A 15 0.27 6.03 7.11
N GLY A 16 0.66 4.87 7.63
CA GLY A 16 1.39 4.71 8.89
C GLY A 16 2.75 5.40 8.87
N ALA A 17 3.52 5.26 7.78
CA ALA A 17 4.80 5.97 7.64
C ALA A 17 4.62 7.48 7.54
N VAL A 18 3.59 7.95 6.84
CA VAL A 18 3.28 9.38 6.72
C VAL A 18 2.97 10.00 8.08
N VAL A 19 2.07 9.39 8.86
CA VAL A 19 1.73 9.93 10.19
C VAL A 19 2.89 9.82 11.18
N LEU A 20 3.74 8.80 11.05
CA LEU A 20 4.95 8.65 11.84
C LEU A 20 5.94 9.80 11.58
N ILE A 21 6.20 10.11 10.31
CA ILE A 21 7.07 11.24 9.92
C ILE A 21 6.50 12.56 10.45
N PHE A 22 5.18 12.77 10.34
CA PHE A 22 4.53 13.96 10.87
C PHE A 22 4.71 14.07 12.39
N ALA A 23 4.44 12.99 13.13
CA ALA A 23 4.53 12.98 14.58
C ALA A 23 5.96 13.21 15.09
N LEU A 24 6.97 12.72 14.36
CA LEU A 24 8.37 12.98 14.67
C LEU A 24 8.78 14.44 14.45
N LYS A 25 8.21 15.09 13.42
CA LYS A 25 8.55 16.47 13.05
C LYS A 25 7.78 17.52 13.87
N TYR A 26 6.57 17.19 14.29
CA TYR A 26 5.61 18.11 14.91
C TYR A 26 4.94 17.51 16.15
N PRO A 27 5.70 17.01 17.14
CA PRO A 27 5.16 16.27 18.29
C PRO A 27 4.18 17.08 19.14
N GLU A 28 4.32 18.40 19.18
CA GLU A 28 3.45 19.32 19.92
C GLU A 28 2.00 19.32 19.42
N TYR A 29 1.78 18.92 18.16
CA TYR A 29 0.46 18.83 17.53
C TYR A 29 -0.20 17.47 17.69
N VAL A 30 0.45 16.48 18.31
CA VAL A 30 -0.08 15.11 18.37
C VAL A 30 -0.60 14.80 19.78
N SER A 31 -1.87 14.36 19.86
CA SER A 31 -2.44 13.85 21.11
C SER A 31 -2.26 12.33 21.23
N MET A 32 -2.46 11.62 20.11
CA MET A 32 -2.39 10.17 20.03
C MET A 32 -2.01 9.74 18.61
N MET A 33 -1.29 8.63 18.49
CA MET A 33 -0.96 8.01 17.22
C MET A 33 -1.26 6.51 17.27
N CYS A 34 -2.01 6.01 16.29
CA CYS A 34 -2.29 4.61 16.07
C CYS A 34 -1.73 4.17 14.71
N LEU A 35 -0.91 3.12 14.71
CA LEU A 35 -0.28 2.60 13.50
C LEU A 35 -0.78 1.19 13.21
N LEU A 36 -1.29 0.99 11.99
CA LEU A 36 -1.79 -0.30 11.51
C LEU A 36 -0.87 -0.81 10.40
N SER A 37 0.00 -1.76 10.73
CA SER A 37 1.01 -2.30 9.80
C SER A 37 1.87 -1.21 9.12
N PRO A 38 2.48 -0.26 9.88
CA PRO A 38 3.30 0.78 9.28
C PRO A 38 4.59 0.17 8.68
N PRO A 39 5.07 0.62 7.50
CA PRO A 39 6.42 0.34 7.05
C PRO A 39 7.37 1.20 7.90
N ALA A 40 7.68 0.73 9.11
CA ALA A 40 8.50 1.44 10.08
C ALA A 40 9.91 0.86 10.22
N ASN A 41 10.20 -0.28 9.59
CA ASN A 41 11.50 -0.92 9.62
C ASN A 41 11.71 -1.79 8.37
N GLU A 42 12.01 -1.16 7.24
CA GLU A 42 12.46 -1.89 6.04
C GLU A 42 13.99 -2.02 6.03
N GLN A 43 14.55 -2.56 7.11
CA GLN A 43 15.92 -3.13 7.06
C GLN A 43 15.94 -4.50 6.39
N CYS A 44 14.77 -5.12 6.18
CA CYS A 44 14.63 -6.40 5.52
C CYS A 44 13.99 -6.23 4.14
N GLU A 45 14.62 -6.80 3.13
CA GLU A 45 14.05 -6.93 1.80
C GLU A 45 12.73 -7.70 1.86
N THR A 46 11.63 -7.02 1.53
CA THR A 46 10.31 -7.67 1.50
C THR A 46 10.26 -8.73 0.42
N ASP A 47 9.41 -9.75 0.58
CA ASP A 47 9.21 -10.77 -0.45
C ASP A 47 8.76 -10.16 -1.79
N PHE A 48 8.08 -9.00 -1.75
CA PHE A 48 7.79 -8.21 -2.93
C PHE A 48 9.08 -7.78 -3.64
N ILE A 49 9.97 -7.06 -2.95
CA ILE A 49 11.23 -6.57 -3.54
C ILE A 49 12.12 -7.72 -4.01
N ARG A 50 12.20 -8.81 -3.23
CA ARG A 50 12.97 -10.00 -3.60
C ARG A 50 12.50 -10.59 -4.93
N LYS A 51 11.17 -10.76 -5.08
CA LYS A 51 10.55 -11.29 -6.31
C LYS A 51 10.75 -10.37 -7.51
N VAL A 52 10.62 -9.06 -7.31
CA VAL A 52 10.89 -8.07 -8.36
C VAL A 52 12.33 -8.19 -8.85
N LYS A 53 13.31 -8.35 -7.95
CA LYS A 53 14.72 -8.48 -8.31
C LYS A 53 15.06 -9.80 -8.99
N SER A 54 14.40 -10.90 -8.63
CA SER A 54 14.61 -12.21 -9.27
C SER A 54 13.88 -12.35 -10.60
N GLY A 55 12.95 -11.45 -10.93
CA GLY A 55 12.04 -11.60 -12.07
C GLY A 55 10.92 -12.61 -11.80
N ASP A 56 10.71 -13.00 -10.54
CA ASP A 56 9.63 -13.89 -10.16
C ASP A 56 8.28 -13.16 -10.13
N TYR A 57 7.22 -13.90 -10.44
CA TYR A 57 5.87 -13.38 -10.37
C TYR A 57 5.54 -12.87 -8.95
N THR A 58 5.03 -11.64 -8.90
CA THR A 58 4.45 -11.04 -7.71
C THR A 58 3.02 -10.59 -8.01
N ALA A 59 2.10 -10.93 -7.11
CA ALA A 59 0.68 -10.61 -7.29
C ALA A 59 0.42 -9.11 -7.39
N LEU A 60 1.36 -8.26 -6.94
CA LEU A 60 1.24 -6.80 -7.06
C LEU A 60 1.68 -6.27 -8.45
N LEU A 61 2.35 -7.10 -9.25
CA LEU A 61 2.84 -6.75 -10.58
C LEU A 61 2.40 -7.78 -11.65
N PRO A 62 1.11 -7.84 -12.00
CA PRO A 62 0.65 -8.73 -13.05
C PRO A 62 1.13 -8.29 -14.44
N GLU A 63 1.58 -9.27 -15.22
CA GLU A 63 2.03 -9.13 -16.62
C GLU A 63 1.08 -9.82 -17.61
N THR A 64 0.21 -10.71 -17.13
CA THR A 64 -0.84 -11.33 -17.94
C THR A 64 -2.24 -11.06 -17.39
N PRO A 65 -3.30 -11.16 -18.21
CA PRO A 65 -4.69 -11.06 -17.76
C PRO A 65 -5.04 -12.04 -16.62
N GLU A 66 -4.50 -13.25 -16.66
CA GLU A 66 -4.70 -14.28 -15.64
C GLU A 66 -4.06 -13.85 -14.32
N GLN A 67 -2.85 -13.31 -14.37
CA GLN A 67 -2.17 -12.78 -13.20
C GLN A 67 -2.89 -11.55 -12.61
N LEU A 68 -3.49 -10.70 -13.45
CA LEU A 68 -4.27 -9.56 -12.97
C LEU A 68 -5.57 -10.04 -12.28
N ARG A 69 -6.22 -11.07 -12.83
CA ARG A 69 -7.37 -11.71 -12.18
C ARG A 69 -6.98 -12.32 -10.83
N ASP A 70 -5.87 -13.04 -10.76
CA ASP A 70 -5.34 -13.60 -9.51
C ASP A 70 -4.99 -12.50 -8.49
N MET A 71 -4.42 -11.38 -8.93
CA MET A 71 -4.21 -10.19 -8.08
C MET A 71 -5.52 -9.68 -7.50
N ILE A 72 -6.54 -9.47 -8.34
CA ILE A 72 -7.85 -8.97 -7.91
C ILE A 72 -8.47 -9.93 -6.90
N ASP A 73 -8.46 -11.24 -7.19
CA ASP A 73 -9.02 -12.26 -6.30
C ASP A 73 -8.30 -12.32 -4.95
N LYS A 74 -6.98 -12.10 -4.90
CA LYS A 74 -6.21 -12.06 -3.65
C LYS A 74 -6.39 -10.78 -2.84
N LEU A 75 -6.66 -9.66 -3.51
CA LEU A 75 -6.77 -8.34 -2.87
C LEU A 75 -8.22 -7.92 -2.61
N THR A 76 -9.21 -8.73 -2.98
CA THR A 76 -10.63 -8.45 -2.76
C THR A 76 -11.30 -9.53 -1.92
N VAL A 77 -12.10 -9.12 -0.93
CA VAL A 77 -12.87 -10.05 -0.09
C VAL A 77 -14.06 -10.65 -0.85
N ARG A 78 -14.57 -9.93 -1.86
CA ARG A 78 -15.63 -10.40 -2.75
C ARG A 78 -15.09 -10.51 -4.16
N ARG A 79 -15.32 -11.66 -4.80
CA ARG A 79 -14.96 -11.86 -6.21
C ARG A 79 -15.68 -10.84 -7.08
N VAL A 80 -14.88 -9.97 -7.70
CA VAL A 80 -15.36 -9.00 -8.68
C VAL A 80 -15.27 -9.65 -10.06
N ASN A 81 -16.41 -9.83 -10.73
CA ASN A 81 -16.41 -10.29 -12.12
C ASN A 81 -16.11 -9.10 -13.05
N MET A 82 -14.83 -8.87 -13.35
CA MET A 82 -14.40 -7.89 -14.34
C MET A 82 -14.38 -8.50 -15.75
N SER A 83 -14.94 -7.78 -16.72
CA SER A 83 -14.92 -8.21 -18.13
C SER A 83 -13.48 -8.21 -18.67
N GLY A 84 -13.22 -9.07 -19.66
CA GLY A 84 -11.90 -9.17 -20.29
C GLY A 84 -11.41 -7.85 -20.89
N VAL A 85 -12.32 -6.99 -21.37
CA VAL A 85 -11.98 -5.66 -21.92
C VAL A 85 -11.34 -4.77 -20.86
N PHE A 86 -11.89 -4.74 -19.64
CA PHE A 86 -11.32 -3.95 -18.54
C PHE A 86 -9.99 -4.53 -18.07
N VAL A 87 -9.91 -5.86 -17.88
CA VAL A 87 -8.68 -6.53 -17.46
C VAL A 87 -7.54 -6.25 -18.45
N ASN A 88 -7.79 -6.44 -19.75
CA ASN A 88 -6.77 -6.20 -20.78
C ASN A 88 -6.39 -4.72 -20.86
N GLY A 89 -7.37 -3.81 -20.80
CA GLY A 89 -7.10 -2.36 -20.82
C GLY A 89 -6.24 -1.89 -19.64
N PHE A 90 -6.48 -2.43 -18.42
CA PHE A 90 -5.66 -2.12 -17.25
C PHE A 90 -4.21 -2.61 -17.40
N LEU A 91 -4.00 -3.81 -17.96
CA LEU A 91 -2.66 -4.31 -18.25
C LEU A 91 -1.94 -3.45 -19.30
N GLU A 92 -2.60 -3.11 -20.39
CA GLU A 92 -2.00 -2.30 -21.45
C GLU A 92 -1.55 -0.92 -20.95
N LEU A 93 -2.34 -0.27 -20.07
CA LEU A 93 -1.96 1.01 -19.49
C LEU A 93 -0.74 0.90 -18.57
N ARG A 94 -0.60 -0.23 -17.88
CA ARG A 94 0.50 -0.49 -16.94
C ARG A 94 1.82 -0.84 -17.65
N LEU A 95 1.74 -1.57 -18.76
CA LEU A 95 2.91 -2.06 -19.51
C LEU A 95 3.49 -1.02 -20.49
N ARG A 96 2.89 0.16 -20.60
CA ARG A 96 3.40 1.32 -21.36
C ARG A 96 4.32 2.16 -20.50
#